data_AF-A0A7C3BJ75-F1
#
_entry.id   AF-A0A7C3BJ75-F1
#
_cell.length_a   1.000
_cell.length_b   1.000
_cell.length_c   1.000
_cell.angle_alpha   90.00
_cell.angle_beta   90.00
_cell.angle_gamma   90.00
#
_symmetry.space_group_name_H-M   'P 1'
#
loop_
_entity.id
_entity.type
_entity.pdbx_description
1 polymer ?
#
loop_
_entity_poly.entity_id
_entity_poly.type
_entity_poly.pdbx_seq_one_letter_code
_entity_poly.pdbx_strand_id
1 'polypeptide(L)'
;PTPIPPLFLPAIDPPTPTPGPKRAAKTPTTGACTHRILFMRDVTVPDNASMRPGAAFVKTWRLKNAGTCAWSPEYRLVFVGGERMAGPEMQPLGQLVRPGALVDVSVKLTAPEKSGAYTGEWMLESPEGKRFGLGDDGQTPFWVKIVVP
;
A
#
# COMPACT_ATOMS: atom_id res chain seq x y z
N PRO A 1 -38.30 61.81 38.87
CA PRO A 1 -37.74 60.45 39.14
C PRO A 1 -37.56 59.69 37.82
N THR A 2 -36.34 59.73 37.28
CA THR A 2 -35.95 59.09 36.01
C THR A 2 -35.66 57.60 36.20
N PRO A 3 -36.07 56.72 35.27
CA PRO A 3 -35.76 55.30 35.32
C PRO A 3 -34.30 55.03 34.92
N ILE A 4 -33.64 54.17 35.69
CA ILE A 4 -32.26 53.72 35.46
C ILE A 4 -32.27 52.65 34.34
N PRO A 5 -31.43 52.75 33.30
CA PRO A 5 -31.35 51.73 32.25
C PRO A 5 -30.62 50.47 32.73
N PRO A 6 -31.00 49.27 32.26
CA PRO A 6 -30.31 48.03 32.62
C PRO A 6 -28.94 47.94 31.94
N LEU A 7 -27.92 47.64 32.73
CA LEU A 7 -26.56 47.35 32.27
C LEU A 7 -26.53 45.99 31.55
N PHE A 8 -26.25 46.00 30.25
CA PHE A 8 -25.89 44.78 29.52
C PHE A 8 -24.44 44.41 29.84
N LEU A 9 -24.22 43.22 30.40
CA LEU A 9 -22.91 42.61 30.54
C LEU A 9 -22.40 42.13 29.16
N PRO A 10 -21.11 42.29 28.84
CA PRO A 10 -20.55 41.65 27.66
C PRO A 10 -20.47 40.14 27.88
N ALA A 11 -21.01 39.35 26.94
CA ALA A 11 -20.82 37.91 26.89
C ALA A 11 -19.34 37.63 26.60
N ILE A 12 -18.68 36.88 27.49
CA ILE A 12 -17.33 36.36 27.26
C ILE A 12 -17.49 35.13 26.37
N ASP A 13 -17.04 35.20 25.12
CA ASP A 13 -16.92 34.04 24.24
C ASP A 13 -16.03 32.96 24.90
N PRO A 14 -16.40 31.66 24.81
CA PRO A 14 -15.54 30.59 25.31
C PRO A 14 -14.24 30.51 24.51
N PRO A 15 -13.09 30.23 25.15
CA PRO A 15 -11.84 30.07 24.42
C PRO A 15 -11.88 28.83 23.52
N THR A 16 -11.52 29.04 22.26
CA THR A 16 -11.22 28.01 21.25
C THR A 16 -10.30 26.94 21.84
N PRO A 17 -10.58 25.62 21.66
CA PRO A 17 -9.65 24.59 22.10
C PRO A 17 -8.34 24.69 21.31
N THR A 18 -7.26 24.95 22.02
CA THR A 18 -5.88 24.88 21.51
C THR A 18 -5.63 23.50 20.88
N PRO A 19 -5.04 23.40 19.68
CA PRO A 19 -4.56 22.13 19.18
C PRO A 19 -3.47 21.62 20.13
N GLY A 20 -3.79 20.58 20.91
CA GLY A 20 -2.79 19.87 21.70
C GLY A 20 -1.64 19.41 20.79
N PRO A 21 -0.41 19.30 21.31
CA PRO A 21 0.72 18.85 20.51
C PRO A 21 0.36 17.49 19.89
N LYS A 22 0.23 17.47 18.55
CA LYS A 22 0.12 16.23 17.78
C LYS A 22 1.29 15.39 18.25
N ARG A 23 0.99 14.31 18.98
CA ARG A 23 1.96 13.32 19.42
C ARG A 23 2.77 12.94 18.19
N ALA A 24 3.99 13.46 18.11
CA ALA A 24 4.93 13.04 17.10
C ALA A 24 4.95 11.51 17.21
N ALA A 25 4.52 10.84 16.15
CA ALA A 25 4.69 9.41 16.05
C ALA A 25 6.19 9.21 16.26
N LYS A 26 6.56 8.52 17.34
CA LYS A 26 7.95 8.16 17.60
C LYS A 26 8.40 7.46 16.32
N THR A 27 9.30 8.07 15.57
CA THR A 27 10.03 7.42 14.50
C THR A 27 10.57 6.13 15.12
N PRO A 28 10.26 4.94 14.56
CA PRO A 28 10.83 3.72 15.09
C PRO A 28 12.34 3.87 15.01
N THR A 29 12.98 3.92 16.18
CA THR A 29 14.40 3.71 16.35
C THR A 29 14.79 2.47 15.54
N THR A 30 15.89 2.58 14.78
CA THR A 30 16.55 1.53 13.99
C THR A 30 16.86 0.30 14.84
N GLY A 31 15.84 -0.46 15.21
CA GLY A 31 15.93 -1.87 15.56
C GLY A 31 15.82 -2.66 14.27
N ALA A 32 16.71 -3.62 14.07
CA ALA A 32 16.73 -4.44 12.86
C ALA A 32 15.34 -5.08 12.63
N CYS A 33 14.64 -4.55 11.64
CA CYS A 33 13.33 -5.06 11.26
C CYS A 33 13.48 -6.29 10.37
N THR A 34 12.67 -7.31 10.61
CA THR A 34 12.50 -8.42 9.67
C THR A 34 11.33 -8.09 8.76
N HIS A 35 11.62 -7.83 7.49
CA HIS A 35 10.59 -7.66 6.46
C HIS A 35 10.25 -9.02 5.88
N ARG A 36 8.98 -9.43 5.97
CA ARG A 36 8.51 -10.71 5.45
C ARG A 36 7.06 -10.59 5.02
N ILE A 37 6.75 -11.14 3.85
CA ILE A 37 5.38 -11.28 3.38
C ILE A 37 4.96 -12.75 3.38
N LEU A 38 3.67 -12.99 3.57
CA LEU A 38 3.06 -14.26 3.18
C LEU A 38 2.00 -13.97 2.12
N PHE A 39 2.04 -14.72 1.03
CA PHE A 39 1.01 -14.70 0.01
C PHE A 39 -0.20 -15.50 0.50
N MET A 40 -1.39 -14.89 0.46
CA MET A 40 -2.63 -15.58 0.83
C MET A 40 -3.36 -16.10 -0.39
N ARG A 41 -3.56 -15.25 -1.41
CA ARG A 41 -4.22 -15.59 -2.69
C ARG A 41 -4.16 -14.44 -3.69
N ASP A 42 -4.41 -14.78 -4.95
CA ASP A 42 -4.89 -13.83 -5.94
C ASP A 42 -6.34 -13.46 -5.63
N VAL A 43 -6.61 -12.17 -5.51
CA VAL A 43 -7.98 -11.65 -5.32
C VAL A 43 -8.64 -11.40 -6.65
N THR A 44 -7.87 -10.90 -7.62
CA THR A 44 -8.30 -10.76 -9.01
C THR A 44 -7.27 -11.41 -9.92
N VAL A 45 -7.71 -11.80 -11.13
CA VAL A 45 -6.86 -12.37 -12.19
C VAL A 45 -6.07 -13.58 -11.68
N PRO A 46 -6.67 -14.78 -11.62
CA PRO A 46 -5.95 -15.99 -11.28
C PRO A 46 -4.85 -16.28 -12.32
N ASP A 47 -3.90 -17.11 -11.94
CA ASP A 47 -2.81 -17.49 -12.83
C ASP A 47 -3.30 -18.15 -14.11
N ASN A 48 -2.70 -17.75 -15.24
CA ASN A 48 -3.07 -18.14 -16.60
C ASN A 48 -4.46 -17.67 -17.03
N ALA A 49 -4.99 -16.60 -16.42
CA ALA A 49 -6.19 -15.94 -16.92
C ALA A 49 -6.02 -15.50 -18.38
N SER A 50 -7.03 -15.77 -19.21
CA SER A 50 -7.04 -15.34 -20.60
C SER A 50 -7.44 -13.88 -20.71
N MET A 51 -6.62 -13.08 -21.40
CA MET A 51 -6.81 -11.65 -21.57
C MET A 51 -6.88 -11.30 -23.05
N ARG A 52 -7.79 -10.39 -23.43
CA ARG A 52 -7.81 -9.87 -24.79
C ARG A 52 -6.53 -9.03 -25.04
N PRO A 53 -5.98 -9.04 -26.26
CA PRO A 53 -4.90 -8.13 -26.63
C PRO A 53 -5.25 -6.67 -26.28
N GLY A 54 -4.30 -5.95 -25.68
CA GLY A 54 -4.48 -4.53 -25.31
C GLY A 54 -5.45 -4.27 -24.15
N ALA A 55 -6.04 -5.30 -23.52
CA ALA A 55 -7.01 -5.11 -22.46
C ALA A 55 -6.38 -4.59 -21.18
N ALA A 56 -6.93 -3.49 -20.65
CA ALA A 56 -6.60 -3.01 -19.32
C ALA A 56 -7.25 -3.89 -18.24
N PHE A 57 -6.52 -4.17 -17.17
CA PHE A 57 -6.98 -4.95 -16.04
C PHE A 57 -6.33 -4.54 -14.73
N VAL A 58 -6.91 -4.97 -13.61
CA VAL A 58 -6.36 -4.74 -12.27
C VAL A 58 -6.01 -6.08 -11.65
N LYS A 59 -4.73 -6.28 -11.35
CA LYS A 59 -4.27 -7.41 -10.55
C LYS A 59 -4.27 -7.00 -9.08
N THR A 60 -4.84 -7.85 -8.23
CA THR A 60 -4.87 -7.65 -6.78
C THR A 60 -4.41 -8.93 -6.09
N TRP A 61 -3.40 -8.80 -5.24
CA TRP A 61 -2.92 -9.88 -4.37
C TRP A 61 -3.33 -9.61 -2.92
N ARG A 62 -3.77 -10.64 -2.21
CA ARG A 62 -3.93 -10.60 -0.76
C ARG A 62 -2.63 -11.03 -0.10
N LEU A 63 -1.97 -10.09 0.59
CA LEU A 63 -0.72 -10.34 1.31
C LEU A 63 -0.94 -10.21 2.82
N LYS A 64 -0.13 -10.92 3.60
CA LYS A 64 -0.04 -10.76 5.05
C LYS A 64 1.33 -10.20 5.42
N ASN A 65 1.36 -9.22 6.32
CA ASN A 65 2.60 -8.81 6.96
C ASN A 65 3.02 -9.88 7.97
N ALA A 66 4.04 -10.65 7.62
CA ALA A 66 4.62 -11.69 8.48
C ALA A 66 5.97 -11.25 9.07
N GLY A 67 6.32 -9.96 8.93
CA GLY A 67 7.51 -9.36 9.50
C GLY A 67 7.29 -8.85 10.93
N THR A 68 8.31 -8.18 11.47
CA THR A 68 8.27 -7.62 12.83
C THR A 68 7.90 -6.14 12.87
N CYS A 69 7.91 -5.43 11.73
CA CYS A 69 7.53 -4.01 11.68
C CYS A 69 6.34 -3.75 10.78
N ALA A 70 5.66 -2.65 11.08
CA ALA A 70 4.58 -2.17 10.26
C ALA A 70 5.11 -1.65 8.93
N TRP A 71 4.42 -1.97 7.84
CA TRP A 71 4.63 -1.33 6.56
C TRP A 71 3.96 0.03 6.62
N SER A 72 4.75 1.10 6.63
CA SER A 72 4.23 2.46 6.53
C SER A 72 3.64 2.70 5.13
N PRO A 73 2.83 3.76 4.95
CA PRO A 73 2.32 4.13 3.62
C PRO A 73 3.40 4.37 2.55
N GLU A 74 4.65 4.60 2.97
CA GLU A 74 5.81 4.86 2.12
C GLU A 74 6.45 3.59 1.54
N TYR A 75 6.08 2.41 2.04
CA TYR A 75 6.45 1.13 1.42
C TYR A 75 5.89 1.08 0.00
N ARG A 76 6.59 0.39 -0.89
CA ARG A 76 6.26 0.39 -2.31
C ARG A 76 6.07 -1.02 -2.82
N LEU A 77 5.14 -1.19 -3.75
CA LEU A 77 5.12 -2.31 -4.69
C LEU A 77 6.09 -1.95 -5.83
N VAL A 78 7.02 -2.84 -6.14
CA VAL A 78 8.08 -2.60 -7.14
C VAL A 78 8.14 -3.76 -8.13
N PHE A 79 8.19 -3.43 -9.41
CA PHE A 79 8.41 -4.38 -10.49
C PHE A 79 9.88 -4.81 -10.51
N VAL A 80 10.13 -6.11 -10.56
CA VAL A 80 11.50 -6.65 -10.46
C VAL A 80 11.90 -7.56 -11.62
N GLY A 81 10.96 -8.03 -12.45
CA GLY A 81 11.26 -8.96 -13.53
C GLY A 81 10.07 -9.36 -14.39
N GLY A 82 10.37 -10.02 -15.51
CA GLY A 82 9.37 -10.47 -16.49
C GLY A 82 8.86 -9.35 -17.40
N GLU A 83 7.56 -9.38 -17.69
CA GLU A 83 6.85 -8.40 -18.52
C GLU A 83 6.06 -7.43 -17.64
N ARG A 84 6.29 -6.13 -17.79
CA ARG A 84 5.67 -5.10 -16.96
C ARG A 84 4.21 -4.86 -17.33
N MET A 85 3.78 -5.25 -18.54
CA MET A 85 2.39 -5.12 -19.00
C MET A 85 1.88 -3.67 -18.86
N ALA A 86 2.68 -2.70 -19.32
CA ALA A 86 2.45 -1.25 -19.18
C ALA A 86 2.20 -0.75 -17.74
N GLY A 87 2.48 -1.57 -16.72
CA GLY A 87 2.40 -1.19 -15.32
C GLY A 87 3.45 -0.16 -14.90
N PRO A 88 3.28 0.43 -13.70
CA PRO A 88 4.29 1.31 -13.11
C PRO A 88 5.56 0.52 -12.76
N GLU A 89 6.71 1.18 -12.71
CA GLU A 89 7.93 0.56 -12.14
C GLU A 89 7.79 0.38 -10.62
N MET A 90 7.16 1.35 -9.95
CA MET A 90 6.84 1.28 -8.53
C MET A 90 5.59 2.09 -8.20
N GLN A 91 4.89 1.73 -7.14
CA GLN A 91 3.81 2.54 -6.55
C GLN A 91 3.79 2.40 -5.03
N PRO A 92 3.43 3.46 -4.28
CA PRO A 92 3.29 3.39 -2.83
C PRO A 92 2.11 2.48 -2.43
N LEU A 93 2.23 1.79 -1.29
CA LEU A 93 1.11 1.04 -0.71
C LEU A 93 0.01 1.98 -0.19
N GLY A 94 0.38 3.19 0.23
CA GLY A 94 -0.57 4.23 0.63
C GLY A 94 -1.33 3.95 1.93
N GLN A 95 -0.98 2.89 2.65
CA GLN A 95 -1.67 2.45 3.87
C GLN A 95 -0.70 1.81 4.88
N LEU A 96 -1.06 1.90 6.16
CA LEU A 96 -0.31 1.28 7.25
C LEU A 96 -0.73 -0.19 7.41
N VAL A 97 0.20 -1.12 7.30
CA VAL A 97 -0.04 -2.57 7.50
C VAL A 97 0.77 -3.07 8.69
N ARG A 98 0.11 -3.31 9.83
CA ARG A 98 0.77 -3.81 11.05
C ARG A 98 1.24 -5.26 10.89
N PRO A 99 2.24 -5.72 11.66
CA PRO A 99 2.58 -7.13 11.75
C PRO A 99 1.34 -8.00 12.01
N GLY A 100 1.23 -9.11 11.31
CA GLY A 100 0.09 -10.03 11.35
C GLY A 100 -1.14 -9.59 10.53
N ALA A 101 -1.21 -8.34 10.07
CA ALA A 101 -2.37 -7.84 9.32
C ALA A 101 -2.35 -8.27 7.84
N LEU A 102 -3.53 -8.32 7.25
CA LEU A 102 -3.76 -8.56 5.82
C LEU A 102 -3.89 -7.24 5.05
N VAL A 103 -3.47 -7.24 3.79
CA VAL A 103 -3.62 -6.11 2.87
C VAL A 103 -3.91 -6.60 1.45
N ASP A 104 -4.73 -5.84 0.73
CA ASP A 104 -4.86 -5.95 -0.72
C ASP A 104 -3.90 -5.00 -1.42
N VAL A 105 -2.98 -5.57 -2.20
CA VAL A 105 -2.08 -4.78 -3.04
C VAL A 105 -2.55 -4.90 -4.48
N SER A 106 -2.85 -3.77 -5.11
CA SER A 106 -3.40 -3.73 -6.46
C SER A 106 -2.51 -2.97 -7.43
N VAL A 107 -2.45 -3.41 -8.68
CA VAL A 107 -1.75 -2.73 -9.77
C VAL A 107 -2.59 -2.75 -11.05
N LYS A 108 -2.65 -1.60 -11.73
CA LYS A 108 -3.27 -1.47 -13.06
C LYS A 108 -2.26 -1.88 -14.12
N LEU A 109 -2.65 -2.79 -15.01
CA LEU A 109 -1.83 -3.37 -16.07
C LEU A 109 -2.61 -3.40 -17.38
N THR A 110 -1.90 -3.56 -18.49
CA THR A 110 -2.46 -3.72 -19.84
C THR A 110 -1.85 -4.95 -20.49
N ALA A 111 -2.68 -5.89 -20.92
CA ALA A 111 -2.23 -7.10 -21.59
C ALA A 111 -1.50 -6.74 -22.90
N PRO A 112 -0.37 -7.39 -23.23
CA PRO A 112 0.33 -7.15 -24.49
C PRO A 112 -0.55 -7.42 -25.72
N GLU A 113 -0.21 -6.77 -26.84
CA GLU A 113 -0.91 -6.94 -28.13
C GLU A 113 -0.61 -8.29 -28.79
N LYS A 114 0.56 -8.86 -28.52
CA LYS A 114 1.00 -10.12 -29.11
C LYS A 114 0.44 -11.29 -28.29
N SER A 115 0.09 -12.37 -28.98
CA SER A 115 -0.28 -13.62 -28.31
C SER A 115 0.92 -14.22 -27.59
N GLY A 116 0.68 -14.85 -26.44
CA GLY A 116 1.72 -15.41 -25.60
C GLY A 116 1.33 -15.52 -24.13
N ALA A 117 2.20 -16.19 -23.36
CA ALA A 117 2.11 -16.22 -21.90
C ALA A 117 3.03 -15.14 -21.33
N TYR A 118 2.49 -14.31 -20.45
CA TYR A 118 3.21 -13.20 -19.86
C TYR A 118 3.18 -13.29 -18.34
N THR A 119 4.34 -13.11 -17.72
CA THR A 119 4.51 -13.09 -16.27
C THR A 119 5.12 -11.76 -15.86
N GLY A 120 4.52 -11.05 -14.91
CA GLY A 120 5.10 -9.87 -14.29
C GLY A 120 5.43 -10.14 -12.83
N GLU A 121 6.67 -9.89 -12.43
CA GLU A 121 7.20 -10.21 -11.10
C GLU A 121 7.35 -8.96 -10.24
N TRP A 122 6.91 -9.07 -8.99
CA TRP A 122 6.78 -7.95 -8.07
C TRP A 122 7.32 -8.31 -6.68
N MET A 123 7.84 -7.29 -6.00
CA MET A 123 8.26 -7.33 -4.60
C MET A 123 7.74 -6.10 -3.85
N LEU A 124 7.81 -6.14 -2.53
CA LEU A 124 7.69 -4.94 -1.71
C LEU A 124 9.06 -4.33 -1.44
N GLU A 125 9.13 -3.02 -1.28
CA GLU A 125 10.33 -2.27 -0.94
C GLU A 125 10.07 -1.38 0.27
N SER A 126 10.97 -1.40 1.25
CA SER A 126 10.91 -0.52 2.42
C SER A 126 11.33 0.91 2.05
N PRO A 127 11.03 1.93 2.88
CA PRO A 127 11.50 3.30 2.67
C PRO A 127 13.03 3.43 2.63
N GLU A 128 13.74 2.45 3.21
CA GLU A 128 15.21 2.36 3.18
C GLU A 128 15.74 1.70 1.89
N GLY A 129 14.87 1.34 0.94
CA GLY A 129 15.24 0.70 -0.32
C GLY A 129 15.44 -0.82 -0.24
N LYS A 130 15.09 -1.45 0.89
CA LYS A 130 15.23 -2.91 1.04
C LYS A 130 14.06 -3.62 0.38
N ARG A 131 14.35 -4.42 -0.65
CA ARG A 131 13.36 -5.27 -1.32
C ARG A 131 13.14 -6.59 -0.58
N PHE A 132 11.89 -7.03 -0.54
CA PHE A 132 11.49 -8.29 0.06
C PHE A 132 10.23 -8.86 -0.61
N GLY A 133 10.20 -10.19 -0.68
CA GLY A 133 9.14 -10.99 -1.27
C GLY A 133 8.85 -12.25 -0.44
N LEU A 134 8.40 -13.28 -1.13
CA LEU A 134 8.09 -14.61 -0.61
C LEU A 134 9.37 -15.41 -0.28
N GLY A 135 9.18 -16.56 0.36
CA GLY A 135 10.26 -17.44 0.80
C GLY A 135 10.77 -17.08 2.21
N ASP A 136 11.63 -17.93 2.77
CA ASP A 136 12.22 -17.70 4.08
C ASP A 136 13.27 -16.56 4.03
N ASP A 137 14.05 -16.51 2.95
CA ASP A 137 15.02 -15.44 2.67
C ASP A 137 14.36 -14.14 2.14
N GLY A 138 13.07 -14.17 1.84
CA GLY A 138 12.32 -13.03 1.30
C GLY A 138 12.82 -12.56 -0.07
N GLN A 139 13.46 -13.43 -0.86
CA GLN A 139 14.02 -13.10 -2.19
C GLN A 139 13.17 -13.61 -3.36
N THR A 140 12.04 -14.27 -3.11
CA THR A 140 11.18 -14.78 -4.18
C THR A 140 10.10 -13.74 -4.52
N PRO A 141 9.98 -13.27 -5.77
CA PRO A 141 8.89 -12.36 -6.13
C PRO A 141 7.53 -13.07 -6.07
N PHE A 142 6.47 -12.30 -5.90
CA PHE A 142 5.12 -12.73 -6.23
C PHE A 142 4.75 -12.20 -7.62
N TRP A 143 3.84 -12.86 -8.33
CA TRP A 143 3.67 -12.60 -9.76
C TRP A 143 2.21 -12.45 -10.18
N VAL A 144 2.05 -11.89 -11.37
CA VAL A 144 0.86 -12.03 -12.20
C VAL A 144 1.22 -12.84 -13.43
N LYS A 145 0.38 -13.82 -13.79
CA LYS A 145 0.57 -14.60 -15.01
C LYS A 145 -0.72 -14.62 -15.84
N ILE A 146 -0.63 -14.18 -17.09
CA ILE A 146 -1.76 -14.15 -18.04
C ILE A 146 -1.41 -14.85 -19.34
N VAL A 147 -2.44 -15.18 -20.12
CA VAL A 147 -2.31 -15.68 -21.49
C VAL A 147 -3.09 -14.77 -22.43
N VAL A 148 -2.44 -14.28 -23.47
CA VAL A 148 -3.08 -13.57 -24.58
C VAL A 148 -3.25 -14.58 -25.73
N PRO A 149 -4.48 -14.87 -26.17
CA PRO A 149 -4.77 -15.83 -27.22
C PRO A 149 -4.36 -15.34 -28.62
#